data_AF-A0A7J4FXF3-F1
#
_entry.id   AF-A0A7J4FXF3-F1
#
_cell.length_a   1.000
_cell.length_b   1.000
_cell.length_c   1.000
_cell.angle_alpha   90.00
_cell.angle_beta   90.00
_cell.angle_gamma   90.00
#
_symmetry.space_group_name_H-M   'P 1'
#
loop_
_entity.id
_entity.type
_entity.pdbx_description
1 polymer ?
#
loop_
_entity_poly.entity_id
_entity_poly.type
_entity_poly.pdbx_seq_one_letter_code
_entity_poly.pdbx_strand_id
1 'polypeptide(L)'
;MKTIKEISERIRKGEVVVVRADEMPEIYEENPKKAAREVDVVTTGTFGAMCSSGVFLNFGHSDPPIKMNRIWLNEVEAYTGIAAVDAYIGATQLSKDKGMEYGGGHVIEDLISGKEVTLRAEAYGTDCYPRKNIETTINLNDLNQAVMLNPRNSYQRYNAATNSTDEIMHTYMGTLLPEMRNVNFAGSGELNPLTNDPEYRTIGLGTRIFLCGAKGYVIGEGTQHSPKTGFGTISVAGNLKEMSPEFIKAAVIPNYGTSLFIGIGIPIPVLDEGIAKSTAIRNRDIKVNIVDYGVERRKRPIVGETTFEELLSGKIIINNKKV
;
A
#
# COMPACT_ATOMS: atom_id res chain seq x y z
N MET A 1 -17.45 28.18 2.08
CA MET A 1 -17.16 26.74 2.08
C MET A 1 -17.52 26.23 0.70
N LYS A 2 -16.59 25.56 0.02
CA LYS A 2 -16.81 24.95 -1.30
C LYS A 2 -17.53 23.61 -1.15
N THR A 3 -18.17 23.18 -2.22
CA THR A 3 -18.83 21.87 -2.32
C THR A 3 -18.13 20.98 -3.34
N ILE A 4 -18.28 19.66 -3.17
CA ILE A 4 -17.79 18.68 -4.14
C ILE A 4 -18.40 18.91 -5.53
N LYS A 5 -19.66 19.37 -5.59
CA LYS A 5 -20.36 19.67 -6.85
C LYS A 5 -19.70 20.83 -7.59
N GLU A 6 -19.34 21.91 -6.88
CA GLU A 6 -18.63 23.05 -7.45
C GLU A 6 -17.25 22.65 -7.96
N ILE A 7 -16.46 21.91 -7.17
CA ILE A 7 -15.13 21.42 -7.60
C ILE A 7 -15.27 20.51 -8.83
N SER A 8 -16.27 19.62 -8.84
CA SER A 8 -16.53 18.74 -9.99
C SER A 8 -16.87 19.52 -11.26
N GLU A 9 -17.58 20.65 -11.12
CA GLU A 9 -17.88 21.52 -12.26
C GLU A 9 -16.64 22.25 -12.77
N ARG A 10 -15.78 22.75 -11.88
CA ARG A 10 -14.48 23.33 -12.26
C ARG A 10 -13.59 22.31 -12.98
N ILE A 11 -13.60 21.05 -12.55
CA ILE A 11 -12.90 19.95 -13.25
C ILE A 11 -13.43 19.79 -14.67
N ARG A 12 -14.76 19.75 -14.88
CA ARG A 12 -15.35 19.62 -16.22
C ARG A 12 -15.02 20.79 -17.14
N LYS A 13 -14.88 22.00 -16.59
CA LYS A 13 -14.54 23.22 -17.33
C LYS A 13 -13.04 23.41 -17.56
N GLY A 14 -12.18 22.60 -16.93
CA GLY A 14 -10.73 22.80 -16.96
C GLY A 14 -10.26 24.02 -16.14
N GLU A 15 -11.09 24.49 -15.21
CA GLU A 15 -10.83 25.67 -14.35
C GLU A 15 -10.37 25.29 -12.94
N VAL A 16 -10.19 23.99 -12.69
CA VAL A 16 -9.79 23.46 -11.38
C VAL A 16 -8.36 23.85 -11.05
N VAL A 17 -8.13 24.35 -9.84
CA VAL A 17 -6.79 24.61 -9.32
C VAL A 17 -6.37 23.40 -8.51
N VAL A 18 -5.39 22.67 -9.04
CA VAL A 18 -4.82 21.47 -8.43
C VAL A 18 -3.40 21.76 -8.02
N VAL A 19 -3.04 21.40 -6.78
CA VAL A 19 -1.67 21.53 -6.27
C VAL A 19 -1.21 20.19 -5.70
N ARG A 20 0.10 19.98 -5.60
CA ARG A 20 0.66 18.85 -4.86
C ARG A 20 0.69 19.15 -3.36
N ALA A 21 0.67 18.10 -2.55
CA ALA A 21 0.72 18.23 -1.10
C ALA A 21 2.01 18.89 -0.58
N ASP A 22 3.13 18.80 -1.29
CA ASP A 22 4.38 19.50 -0.96
C ASP A 22 4.38 20.98 -1.36
N GLU A 23 3.47 21.42 -2.23
CA GLU A 23 3.30 22.84 -2.63
C GLU A 23 2.31 23.58 -1.72
N MET A 24 1.34 22.86 -1.16
CA MET A 24 0.27 23.43 -0.33
C MET A 24 0.76 24.19 0.93
N PRO A 25 1.79 23.73 1.67
CA PRO A 25 2.31 24.45 2.83
C PRO A 25 2.76 25.87 2.53
N GLU A 26 3.43 26.10 1.39
CA GLU A 26 3.91 27.44 1.00
C GLU A 26 2.75 28.38 0.68
N ILE A 27 1.75 27.88 -0.07
CA ILE A 27 0.54 28.63 -0.41
C ILE A 27 -0.24 29.02 0.86
N TYR A 28 -0.33 28.08 1.81
CA TYR A 28 -1.03 28.30 3.08
C TYR A 28 -0.30 29.30 3.98
N GLU A 29 1.03 29.22 4.08
CA GLU A 29 1.84 30.16 4.86
C GLU A 29 1.78 31.59 4.32
N GLU A 30 1.72 31.78 3.00
CA GLU A 30 1.54 33.10 2.38
C GLU A 30 0.18 33.71 2.77
N ASN A 31 -0.91 32.95 2.61
CA ASN A 31 -2.24 33.42 2.96
C ASN A 31 -3.24 32.24 3.14
N PRO A 32 -3.58 31.86 4.39
CA PRO A 32 -4.47 30.74 4.68
C PRO A 32 -5.85 30.85 4.02
N LYS A 33 -6.42 32.06 3.99
CA LYS A 33 -7.75 32.30 3.41
C LYS A 33 -7.72 32.18 1.89
N LYS A 34 -6.64 32.67 1.26
CA LYS A 34 -6.41 32.55 -0.17
C LYS A 34 -6.24 31.08 -0.56
N ALA A 35 -5.42 30.32 0.17
CA ALA A 35 -5.21 28.90 -0.05
C ALA A 35 -6.54 28.13 -0.05
N ALA A 36 -7.38 28.33 0.98
CA ALA A 36 -8.69 27.68 1.08
C ALA A 36 -9.66 28.08 -0.04
N ARG A 37 -9.59 29.34 -0.50
CA ARG A 37 -10.47 29.87 -1.56
C ARG A 37 -10.06 29.41 -2.95
N GLU A 38 -8.76 29.45 -3.26
CA GLU A 38 -8.24 29.30 -4.62
C GLU A 38 -7.91 27.85 -4.98
N VAL A 39 -7.28 27.10 -4.07
CA VAL A 39 -6.90 25.69 -4.31
C VAL A 39 -8.13 24.81 -4.20
N ASP A 40 -8.50 24.09 -5.26
CA ASP A 40 -9.66 23.19 -5.24
C ASP A 40 -9.32 21.78 -4.74
N VAL A 41 -8.18 21.25 -5.18
CA VAL A 41 -7.76 19.88 -4.88
C VAL A 41 -6.27 19.86 -4.53
N VAL A 42 -5.94 19.19 -3.43
CA VAL A 42 -4.57 18.82 -3.09
C VAL A 42 -4.36 17.36 -3.48
N THR A 43 -3.36 17.09 -4.32
CA THR A 43 -2.99 15.74 -4.71
C THR A 43 -2.01 15.16 -3.70
N THR A 44 -2.39 14.04 -3.09
CA THR A 44 -1.56 13.30 -2.13
C THR A 44 -1.19 11.93 -2.70
N GLY A 45 -0.12 11.34 -2.17
CA GLY A 45 0.34 10.04 -2.64
C GLY A 45 1.28 9.32 -1.69
N THR A 46 1.37 8.00 -1.88
CA THR A 46 2.36 7.15 -1.24
C THR A 46 2.78 6.05 -2.19
N PHE A 47 4.07 5.71 -2.16
CA PHE A 47 4.62 4.53 -2.81
C PHE A 47 5.49 3.81 -1.80
N GLY A 48 5.06 2.63 -1.36
CA GLY A 48 5.72 1.94 -0.26
C GLY A 48 5.43 0.46 -0.22
N ALA A 49 6.26 -0.28 0.52
CA ALA A 49 6.10 -1.72 0.71
C ALA A 49 4.82 -2.03 1.48
N MET A 50 3.87 -2.68 0.80
CA MET A 50 2.56 -3.06 1.33
C MET A 50 2.43 -4.58 1.27
N CYS A 51 3.03 -5.25 2.26
CA CYS A 51 2.90 -6.70 2.43
C CYS A 51 1.44 -7.16 2.60
N SER A 52 0.56 -6.26 3.05
CA SER A 52 -0.89 -6.45 3.14
C SER A 52 -1.61 -6.19 1.80
N SER A 53 -1.05 -6.72 0.72
CA SER A 53 -1.64 -6.65 -0.63
C SER A 53 -1.88 -8.04 -1.19
N GLY A 54 -2.85 -8.16 -2.09
CA GLY A 54 -3.14 -9.40 -2.79
C GLY A 54 -4.24 -9.24 -3.83
N VAL A 55 -4.47 -10.29 -4.61
CA VAL A 55 -5.41 -10.25 -5.72
C VAL A 55 -6.34 -11.45 -5.71
N PHE A 56 -7.62 -11.20 -5.96
CA PHE A 56 -8.63 -12.20 -6.30
C PHE A 56 -8.58 -12.47 -7.80
N LEU A 57 -8.47 -13.73 -8.19
CA LEU A 57 -8.39 -14.17 -9.57
C LEU A 57 -9.50 -15.16 -9.86
N ASN A 58 -10.16 -14.98 -11.01
CA ASN A 58 -11.08 -15.96 -11.58
C ASN A 58 -10.49 -16.48 -12.90
N PHE A 59 -10.19 -17.77 -12.95
CA PHE A 59 -9.48 -18.39 -14.08
C PHE A 59 -10.39 -18.83 -15.23
N GLY A 60 -11.71 -18.80 -15.03
CA GLY A 60 -12.65 -19.49 -15.93
C GLY A 60 -12.53 -21.02 -15.85
N HIS A 61 -13.46 -21.72 -16.50
CA HIS A 61 -13.46 -23.17 -16.52
C HIS A 61 -12.70 -23.72 -17.74
N SER A 62 -12.00 -24.82 -17.53
CA SER A 62 -11.53 -25.71 -18.59
C SER A 62 -12.67 -26.56 -19.16
N ASP A 63 -12.41 -27.28 -20.25
CA ASP A 63 -13.29 -28.33 -20.76
C ASP A 63 -12.56 -29.69 -20.79
N PRO A 64 -12.95 -30.71 -19.98
CA PRO A 64 -14.06 -30.68 -19.03
C PRO A 64 -13.82 -29.75 -17.82
N PRO A 65 -14.87 -29.31 -17.12
CA PRO A 65 -14.78 -28.33 -16.04
C PRO A 65 -14.09 -28.90 -14.80
N ILE A 66 -13.45 -28.00 -14.05
CA ILE A 66 -12.67 -28.28 -12.85
C ILE A 66 -13.15 -27.45 -11.67
N LYS A 67 -13.14 -28.05 -10.48
CA LYS A 67 -13.28 -27.37 -9.19
C LYS A 67 -11.93 -27.40 -8.50
N MET A 68 -11.14 -26.36 -8.71
CA MET A 68 -9.77 -26.26 -8.25
C MET A 68 -9.72 -26.24 -6.72
N ASN A 69 -9.15 -27.29 -6.14
CA ASN A 69 -8.99 -27.45 -4.70
C ASN A 69 -7.67 -26.88 -4.20
N ARG A 70 -6.61 -26.98 -5.00
CA ARG A 70 -5.31 -26.33 -4.74
C ARG A 70 -4.81 -25.72 -6.03
N ILE A 71 -4.21 -24.53 -5.94
CA ILE A 71 -3.72 -23.78 -7.09
C ILE A 71 -2.32 -23.27 -6.79
N TRP A 72 -1.47 -23.29 -7.81
CA TRP A 72 -0.17 -22.63 -7.82
C TRP A 72 -0.02 -21.79 -9.08
N LEU A 73 0.58 -20.62 -8.90
CA LEU A 73 0.96 -19.69 -9.95
C LEU A 73 2.47 -19.51 -9.90
N ASN A 74 3.22 -20.03 -10.88
CA ASN A 74 4.68 -20.11 -10.82
C ASN A 74 5.17 -20.69 -9.49
N GLU A 75 4.58 -21.82 -9.05
CA GLU A 75 4.87 -22.49 -7.77
C GLU A 75 4.60 -21.66 -6.49
N VAL A 76 3.91 -20.53 -6.60
CA VAL A 76 3.34 -19.78 -5.47
C VAL A 76 1.90 -20.24 -5.23
N GLU A 77 1.60 -20.74 -4.03
CA GLU A 77 0.26 -21.22 -3.70
C GLU A 77 -0.76 -20.08 -3.67
N ALA A 78 -1.88 -20.24 -4.38
CA ALA A 78 -3.03 -19.34 -4.28
C ALA A 78 -4.11 -20.00 -3.42
N TYR A 79 -4.70 -19.22 -2.51
CA TYR A 79 -5.68 -19.68 -1.54
C TYR A 79 -7.05 -19.89 -2.21
N THR A 80 -7.50 -21.14 -2.24
CA THR A 80 -8.77 -21.60 -2.82
C THR A 80 -9.87 -21.67 -1.74
N GLY A 81 -11.00 -22.31 -2.04
CA GLY A 81 -12.12 -22.50 -1.10
C GLY A 81 -13.19 -21.42 -1.17
N ILE A 82 -13.09 -20.51 -2.15
CA ILE A 82 -13.99 -19.36 -2.31
C ILE A 82 -15.00 -19.61 -3.46
N ALA A 83 -14.64 -20.43 -4.46
CA ALA A 83 -15.53 -21.02 -5.48
C ALA A 83 -14.75 -22.06 -6.31
N ALA A 84 -15.25 -22.45 -7.50
CA ALA A 84 -14.67 -23.53 -8.28
C ALA A 84 -13.40 -23.16 -9.05
N VAL A 85 -13.25 -21.91 -9.48
CA VAL A 85 -12.11 -21.42 -10.29
C VAL A 85 -11.65 -20.06 -9.79
N ASP A 86 -11.82 -19.84 -8.49
CA ASP A 86 -11.52 -18.58 -7.80
C ASP A 86 -10.43 -18.83 -6.75
N ALA A 87 -9.46 -17.92 -6.70
CA ALA A 87 -8.43 -17.94 -5.66
C ALA A 87 -7.97 -16.54 -5.28
N TYR A 88 -7.40 -16.43 -4.09
CA TYR A 88 -6.70 -15.25 -3.63
C TYR A 88 -5.20 -15.54 -3.56
N ILE A 89 -4.35 -14.64 -4.06
CA ILE A 89 -2.90 -14.74 -3.87
C ILE A 89 -2.39 -13.51 -3.13
N GLY A 90 -1.73 -13.75 -1.99
CA GLY A 90 -1.15 -12.70 -1.15
C GLY A 90 0.27 -12.36 -1.56
N ALA A 91 0.65 -11.08 -1.49
CA ALA A 91 1.95 -10.59 -1.93
C ALA A 91 3.16 -11.25 -1.22
N THR A 92 2.95 -11.73 0.01
CA THR A 92 3.97 -12.34 0.87
C THR A 92 4.03 -13.87 0.78
N GLN A 93 3.13 -14.49 0.02
CA GLN A 93 3.16 -15.94 -0.16
C GLN A 93 4.40 -16.33 -0.96
N LEU A 94 5.25 -17.17 -0.38
CA LEU A 94 6.53 -17.54 -0.99
C LEU A 94 6.34 -18.62 -2.05
N SER A 95 7.25 -18.63 -3.03
CA SER A 95 7.36 -19.73 -3.98
C SER A 95 7.87 -20.99 -3.31
N LYS A 96 7.36 -22.15 -3.69
CA LYS A 96 7.83 -23.44 -3.16
C LYS A 96 9.24 -23.80 -3.59
N ASP A 97 9.61 -23.44 -4.81
CA ASP A 97 10.89 -23.76 -5.44
C ASP A 97 11.96 -22.68 -5.22
N LYS A 98 11.56 -21.40 -5.25
CA LYS A 98 12.47 -20.23 -5.16
C LYS A 98 12.51 -19.57 -3.78
N GLY A 99 11.70 -20.02 -2.82
CA GLY A 99 11.70 -19.50 -1.46
C GLY A 99 11.48 -17.98 -1.40
N MET A 100 12.41 -17.25 -0.78
CA MET A 100 12.30 -15.79 -0.59
C MET A 100 12.63 -14.96 -1.85
N GLU A 101 13.17 -15.57 -2.90
CA GLU A 101 13.56 -14.86 -4.13
C GLU A 101 12.37 -14.60 -5.07
N TYR A 102 11.24 -15.28 -4.86
CA TYR A 102 10.02 -15.12 -5.66
C TYR A 102 8.78 -15.43 -4.81
N GLY A 103 7.66 -14.80 -5.11
CA GLY A 103 6.44 -14.94 -4.30
C GLY A 103 5.25 -14.24 -4.93
N GLY A 104 4.15 -14.14 -4.20
CA GLY A 104 2.89 -13.65 -4.75
C GLY A 104 2.97 -12.22 -5.29
N GLY A 105 3.80 -11.36 -4.69
CA GLY A 105 4.07 -10.02 -5.22
C GLY A 105 4.67 -10.06 -6.63
N HIS A 106 5.55 -11.02 -6.89
CA HIS A 106 6.17 -11.22 -8.20
C HIS A 106 5.19 -11.80 -9.21
N VAL A 107 4.34 -12.75 -8.83
CA VAL A 107 3.24 -13.25 -9.69
C VAL A 107 2.32 -12.09 -10.10
N ILE A 108 1.95 -11.23 -9.14
CA ILE A 108 1.10 -10.07 -9.39
C ILE A 108 1.78 -9.10 -10.38
N GLU A 109 3.05 -8.77 -10.16
CA GLU A 109 3.81 -7.90 -11.08
C GLU A 109 3.97 -8.52 -12.47
N ASP A 110 4.25 -9.83 -12.55
CA ASP A 110 4.42 -10.55 -13.80
C ASP A 110 3.13 -10.51 -14.63
N LEU A 111 1.97 -10.75 -14.01
CA LEU A 111 0.66 -10.63 -14.66
C LEU A 111 0.41 -9.22 -15.19
N ILE A 112 0.63 -8.19 -14.37
CA ILE A 112 0.45 -6.78 -14.78
C ILE A 112 1.41 -6.40 -15.92
N SER A 113 2.61 -6.99 -15.92
CA SER A 113 3.61 -6.78 -16.97
C SER A 113 3.31 -7.57 -18.26
N GLY A 114 2.18 -8.27 -18.33
CA GLY A 114 1.78 -9.08 -19.48
C GLY A 114 2.60 -10.35 -19.66
N LYS A 115 3.32 -10.81 -18.63
CA LYS A 115 4.07 -12.06 -18.69
C LYS A 115 3.16 -13.26 -18.49
N GLU A 116 3.65 -14.37 -19.01
CA GLU A 116 3.08 -15.68 -18.81
C GLU A 116 3.39 -16.24 -17.41
N VAL A 117 2.38 -16.87 -16.81
CA VAL A 117 2.44 -17.51 -15.49
C VAL A 117 1.91 -18.92 -15.62
N THR A 118 2.65 -19.91 -15.12
CA THR A 118 2.21 -21.30 -15.08
C THR A 118 1.15 -21.47 -13.99
N LEU A 119 -0.04 -21.85 -14.40
CA LEU A 119 -1.15 -22.27 -13.55
C LEU A 119 -1.11 -23.79 -13.40
N ARG A 120 -0.93 -24.27 -12.17
CA ARG A 120 -1.12 -25.68 -11.80
C ARG A 120 -2.27 -25.77 -10.81
N ALA A 121 -3.24 -26.65 -11.05
CA ALA A 121 -4.30 -26.91 -10.10
C ALA A 121 -4.61 -28.40 -9.92
N GLU A 122 -4.95 -28.75 -8.69
CA GLU A 122 -5.38 -30.08 -8.27
C GLU A 122 -6.81 -30.02 -7.74
N ALA A 123 -7.60 -31.05 -8.03
CA ALA A 123 -9.00 -31.18 -7.67
C ALA A 123 -9.34 -32.64 -7.34
N TYR A 124 -10.29 -32.84 -6.42
CA TYR A 124 -10.73 -34.19 -6.03
C TYR A 124 -11.69 -34.82 -7.07
N GLY A 125 -12.27 -34.00 -7.95
CA GLY A 125 -13.22 -34.40 -8.98
C GLY A 125 -14.63 -34.64 -8.42
N THR A 126 -15.64 -34.19 -9.16
CA THR A 126 -17.07 -34.46 -8.89
C THR A 126 -17.81 -34.72 -10.20
N ASP A 127 -19.08 -35.12 -10.13
CA ASP A 127 -19.92 -35.30 -11.33
C ASP A 127 -20.05 -33.99 -12.14
N CYS A 128 -20.15 -32.84 -11.46
CA CYS A 128 -20.19 -31.52 -12.11
C CYS A 128 -18.83 -31.03 -12.59
N TYR A 129 -17.73 -31.53 -11.99
CA TYR A 129 -16.37 -31.07 -12.23
C TYR A 129 -15.42 -32.27 -12.33
N PRO A 130 -15.48 -33.05 -13.41
CA PRO A 130 -14.80 -34.34 -13.48
C PRO A 130 -13.28 -34.20 -13.67
N ARG A 131 -12.79 -33.06 -14.15
CA ARG A 131 -11.35 -32.82 -14.31
C ARG A 131 -10.68 -32.72 -12.94
N LYS A 132 -9.59 -33.47 -12.73
CA LYS A 132 -8.86 -33.54 -11.47
C LYS A 132 -7.56 -32.75 -11.44
N ASN A 133 -6.96 -32.47 -12.59
CA ASN A 133 -5.70 -31.73 -12.69
C ASN A 133 -5.72 -30.79 -13.89
N ILE A 134 -5.01 -29.67 -13.76
CA ILE A 134 -4.70 -28.79 -14.87
C ILE A 134 -3.28 -28.26 -14.69
N GLU A 135 -2.54 -28.18 -15.78
CA GLU A 135 -1.26 -27.49 -15.86
C GLU A 135 -1.24 -26.77 -17.20
N THR A 136 -1.16 -25.44 -17.17
CA THR A 136 -1.20 -24.59 -18.35
C THR A 136 -0.50 -23.29 -18.06
N THR A 137 -0.26 -22.50 -19.10
CA THR A 137 0.19 -21.12 -18.98
C THR A 137 -1.00 -20.17 -19.15
N ILE A 138 -1.01 -19.09 -18.38
CA ILE A 138 -1.99 -18.00 -18.47
C ILE A 138 -1.27 -16.66 -18.44
N ASN A 139 -1.92 -15.62 -18.95
CA ASN A 139 -1.58 -14.23 -18.71
C ASN A 139 -2.81 -13.48 -18.12
N LEU A 140 -2.65 -12.19 -17.84
CA LEU A 140 -3.70 -11.37 -17.22
C LEU A 140 -4.97 -11.23 -18.09
N ASN A 141 -4.86 -11.31 -19.41
CA ASN A 141 -5.99 -11.21 -20.32
C ASN A 141 -6.85 -12.48 -20.37
N ASP A 142 -6.27 -13.64 -20.04
CA ASP A 142 -6.98 -14.92 -20.02
C ASP A 142 -7.92 -15.06 -18.81
N LEU A 143 -7.66 -14.31 -17.74
CA LEU A 143 -8.50 -14.32 -16.54
C LEU A 143 -9.84 -13.67 -16.82
N ASN A 144 -10.94 -14.16 -16.24
CA ASN A 144 -12.23 -13.47 -16.34
C ASN A 144 -12.21 -12.19 -15.51
N GLN A 145 -11.83 -12.31 -14.23
CA GLN A 145 -11.69 -11.23 -13.28
C GLN A 145 -10.33 -11.30 -12.61
N ALA A 146 -9.74 -10.13 -12.39
CA ALA A 146 -8.55 -9.96 -11.57
C ALA A 146 -8.72 -8.69 -10.74
N VAL A 147 -8.93 -8.84 -9.44
CA VAL A 147 -9.29 -7.74 -8.53
C VAL A 147 -8.20 -7.61 -7.48
N MET A 148 -7.50 -6.48 -7.46
CA MET A 148 -6.65 -6.15 -6.33
C MET A 148 -7.54 -5.86 -5.12
N LEU A 149 -7.30 -6.57 -4.03
CA LEU A 149 -8.01 -6.38 -2.77
C LEU A 149 -6.99 -6.40 -1.64
N ASN A 150 -6.74 -5.21 -1.09
CA ASN A 150 -5.75 -5.03 -0.06
C ASN A 150 -6.45 -4.69 1.25
N PRO A 151 -6.30 -5.51 2.31
CA PRO A 151 -6.95 -5.27 3.58
C PRO A 151 -6.36 -4.09 4.36
N ARG A 152 -5.21 -3.55 3.97
CA ARG A 152 -4.54 -2.47 4.71
C ARG A 152 -3.47 -1.76 3.88
N ASN A 153 -3.62 -0.44 3.73
CA ASN A 153 -2.69 0.45 3.06
C ASN A 153 -2.69 1.86 3.66
N SER A 154 -1.76 2.69 3.16
CA SER A 154 -1.65 4.13 3.45
C SER A 154 -1.70 4.44 4.93
N TYR A 155 -0.78 3.87 5.73
CA TYR A 155 -0.65 4.23 7.14
C TYR A 155 -0.57 5.76 7.31
N GLN A 156 -1.37 6.29 8.24
CA GLN A 156 -1.38 7.72 8.57
C GLN A 156 -0.03 8.19 9.09
N ARG A 157 0.54 7.45 10.04
CA ARG A 157 1.94 7.59 10.46
C ARG A 157 2.50 6.20 10.69
N TYR A 158 3.82 6.14 10.82
CA TYR A 158 4.51 4.92 11.11
C TYR A 158 5.67 5.16 12.07
N ASN A 159 6.12 4.10 12.74
CA ASN A 159 7.30 4.17 13.59
C ASN A 159 8.55 4.01 12.74
N ALA A 160 9.64 4.63 13.19
CA ALA A 160 10.98 4.27 12.77
C ALA A 160 11.50 3.10 13.63
N ALA A 161 12.42 2.33 13.09
CA ALA A 161 12.96 1.14 13.74
C ALA A 161 14.48 1.27 13.92
N THR A 162 14.98 0.90 15.10
CA THR A 162 16.40 0.72 15.40
C THR A 162 16.62 -0.62 16.10
N ASN A 163 17.88 -0.98 16.37
CA ASN A 163 18.23 -2.22 17.02
C ASN A 163 19.29 -1.99 18.11
N SER A 164 18.95 -2.25 19.38
CA SER A 164 19.88 -2.12 20.50
C SER A 164 20.80 -3.32 20.74
N THR A 165 20.59 -4.46 20.09
CA THR A 165 21.41 -5.66 20.30
C THR A 165 22.79 -5.53 19.65
N ASP A 166 23.65 -6.50 19.92
CA ASP A 166 24.98 -6.68 19.31
C ASP A 166 24.93 -7.42 17.96
N GLU A 167 23.77 -7.94 17.56
CA GLU A 167 23.57 -8.74 16.34
C GLU A 167 22.82 -7.97 15.25
N ILE A 168 23.08 -8.29 13.98
CA ILE A 168 22.35 -7.71 12.85
C ILE A 168 20.91 -8.26 12.82
N MET A 169 19.93 -7.39 12.64
CA MET A 169 18.53 -7.79 12.45
C MET A 169 18.06 -7.55 11.02
N HIS A 170 17.30 -8.50 10.47
CA HIS A 170 16.64 -8.36 9.19
C HIS A 170 15.12 -8.20 9.40
N THR A 171 14.57 -7.10 8.87
CA THR A 171 13.17 -6.72 9.08
C THR A 171 12.49 -6.36 7.77
N TYR A 172 11.17 -6.18 7.79
CA TYR A 172 10.42 -5.67 6.64
C TYR A 172 10.80 -4.23 6.24
N MET A 173 11.52 -3.49 7.09
CA MET A 173 12.04 -2.16 6.78
C MET A 173 13.48 -2.21 6.26
N GLY A 174 14.05 -3.41 6.11
CA GLY A 174 15.46 -3.64 5.79
C GLY A 174 16.31 -4.02 7.00
N THR A 175 17.62 -4.00 6.81
CA THR A 175 18.61 -4.38 7.81
C THR A 175 18.75 -3.31 8.89
N LEU A 176 18.69 -3.71 10.15
CA LEU A 176 19.04 -2.89 11.32
C LEU A 176 20.37 -3.38 11.87
N LEU A 177 21.32 -2.46 11.96
CA LEU A 177 22.67 -2.68 12.44
C LEU A 177 22.69 -2.72 13.97
N PRO A 178 23.63 -3.47 14.57
CA PRO A 178 23.83 -3.50 16.01
C PRO A 178 24.00 -2.12 16.64
N GLU A 179 23.73 -2.03 17.95
CA GLU A 179 24.04 -0.87 18.80
C GLU A 179 23.45 0.46 18.31
N MET A 180 22.26 0.39 17.70
CA MET A 180 21.51 1.52 17.15
C MET A 180 22.27 2.30 16.07
N ARG A 181 23.11 1.60 15.29
CA ARG A 181 23.95 2.23 14.25
C ARG A 181 23.19 2.73 13.02
N ASN A 182 21.92 2.38 12.87
CA ASN A 182 21.03 2.98 11.87
C ASN A 182 19.58 3.01 12.36
N VAL A 183 18.78 3.76 11.61
CA VAL A 183 17.33 3.78 11.72
C VAL A 183 16.72 3.62 10.34
N ASN A 184 15.78 2.68 10.22
CA ASN A 184 14.95 2.54 9.03
C ASN A 184 13.55 3.08 9.32
N PHE A 185 12.94 3.73 8.33
CA PHE A 185 11.59 4.28 8.44
C PHE A 185 10.83 4.07 7.14
N ALA A 186 9.51 4.25 7.19
CA ALA A 186 8.63 4.13 6.03
C ALA A 186 7.54 5.21 6.10
N GLY A 187 7.03 5.59 4.93
CA GLY A 187 6.02 6.63 4.78
C GLY A 187 6.40 7.63 3.69
N SER A 188 5.49 8.55 3.40
CA SER A 188 5.68 9.60 2.40
C SER A 188 5.57 11.01 2.98
N GLY A 189 5.68 11.15 4.31
CA GLY A 189 5.70 12.45 4.98
C GLY A 189 4.49 13.31 4.64
N GLU A 190 4.74 14.56 4.29
CA GLU A 190 3.73 15.53 3.86
C GLU A 190 2.99 15.13 2.58
N LEU A 191 3.47 14.18 1.77
CA LEU A 191 2.72 13.65 0.64
C LEU A 191 1.65 12.63 1.07
N ASN A 192 1.71 12.11 2.30
CA ASN A 192 0.84 11.01 2.74
C ASN A 192 -0.65 11.41 2.80
N PRO A 193 -1.56 10.65 2.15
CA PRO A 193 -2.98 10.99 2.13
C PRO A 193 -3.64 11.14 3.50
N LEU A 194 -3.41 10.18 4.41
CA LEU A 194 -4.08 10.16 5.72
C LEU A 194 -3.43 11.15 6.71
N THR A 195 -2.19 11.57 6.47
CA THR A 195 -1.57 12.68 7.19
C THR A 195 -2.24 14.02 6.83
N ASN A 196 -2.66 14.18 5.58
CA ASN A 196 -3.33 15.38 5.07
C ASN A 196 -4.85 15.42 5.33
N ASP A 197 -5.47 14.29 5.67
CA ASP A 197 -6.87 14.21 6.14
C ASP A 197 -6.96 13.44 7.49
N PRO A 198 -6.39 13.98 8.57
CA PRO A 198 -6.18 13.24 9.82
C PRO A 198 -7.48 12.89 10.55
N GLU A 199 -8.57 13.60 10.25
CA GLU A 199 -9.91 13.40 10.80
C GLU A 199 -10.86 12.68 9.84
N TYR A 200 -10.36 12.20 8.68
CA TYR A 200 -11.16 11.47 7.68
C TYR A 200 -12.37 12.26 7.18
N ARG A 201 -12.19 13.58 6.98
CA ARG A 201 -13.25 14.48 6.52
C ARG A 201 -13.61 14.26 5.05
N THR A 202 -12.69 13.68 4.28
CA THR A 202 -12.80 13.48 2.82
C THR A 202 -12.48 12.05 2.37
N ILE A 203 -11.66 11.32 3.13
CA ILE A 203 -11.25 9.95 2.82
C ILE A 203 -12.10 8.97 3.63
N GLY A 204 -12.92 8.17 2.95
CA GLY A 204 -13.78 7.16 3.56
C GLY A 204 -14.30 6.16 2.55
N LEU A 205 -15.30 5.37 2.95
CA LEU A 205 -15.92 4.37 2.08
C LEU A 205 -16.40 4.99 0.75
N GLY A 206 -15.96 4.42 -0.37
CA GLY A 206 -16.32 4.86 -1.72
C GLY A 206 -15.48 6.00 -2.29
N THR A 207 -14.52 6.56 -1.53
CA THR A 207 -13.57 7.54 -2.07
C THR A 207 -12.82 6.93 -3.25
N ARG A 208 -12.87 7.61 -4.40
CA ARG A 208 -12.12 7.25 -5.61
C ARG A 208 -10.65 7.59 -5.43
N ILE A 209 -9.79 6.64 -5.76
CA ILE A 209 -8.35 6.76 -5.61
C ILE A 209 -7.63 6.35 -6.90
N PHE A 210 -6.40 6.82 -7.04
CA PHE A 210 -5.43 6.23 -7.93
C PHE A 210 -4.78 5.05 -7.21
N LEU A 211 -4.88 3.85 -7.77
CA LEU A 211 -4.33 2.61 -7.21
C LEU A 211 -3.53 1.87 -8.28
N CYS A 212 -2.21 1.83 -8.12
CA CYS A 212 -1.30 1.11 -9.01
C CYS A 212 -1.45 1.46 -10.50
N GLY A 213 -1.64 2.73 -10.86
CA GLY A 213 -1.84 3.14 -12.25
C GLY A 213 -3.29 3.17 -12.71
N ALA A 214 -4.20 2.58 -11.94
CA ALA A 214 -5.62 2.45 -12.28
C ALA A 214 -6.53 3.27 -11.35
N LYS A 215 -7.82 3.28 -11.66
CA LYS A 215 -8.85 3.73 -10.72
C LYS A 215 -9.10 2.65 -9.69
N GLY A 216 -9.10 3.04 -8.42
CA GLY A 216 -9.50 2.21 -7.29
C GLY A 216 -10.47 2.93 -6.38
N TYR A 217 -10.82 2.26 -5.29
CA TYR A 217 -11.72 2.79 -4.27
C TYR A 217 -11.25 2.39 -2.88
N VAL A 218 -11.49 3.27 -1.91
CA VAL A 218 -11.49 2.89 -0.49
C VAL A 218 -12.74 2.07 -0.21
N ILE A 219 -12.57 0.88 0.35
CA ILE A 219 -13.67 -0.05 0.65
C ILE A 219 -13.98 -0.16 2.15
N GLY A 220 -13.26 0.60 2.98
CA GLY A 220 -13.49 0.68 4.42
C GLY A 220 -12.23 1.03 5.19
N GLU A 221 -12.30 0.85 6.51
CA GLU A 221 -11.12 0.87 7.36
C GLU A 221 -10.19 -0.29 7.01
N GLY A 222 -8.88 -0.06 7.14
CA GLY A 222 -7.90 -1.12 6.99
C GLY A 222 -7.79 -1.99 8.24
N THR A 223 -7.25 -3.19 8.13
CA THR A 223 -6.85 -3.95 9.31
C THR A 223 -5.81 -3.16 10.12
N GLN A 224 -5.87 -3.25 11.45
CA GLN A 224 -5.03 -2.45 12.38
C GLN A 224 -5.31 -0.94 12.38
N HIS A 225 -6.43 -0.49 11.82
CA HIS A 225 -6.84 0.91 11.85
C HIS A 225 -6.92 1.45 13.29
N SER A 226 -6.08 2.44 13.62
CA SER A 226 -6.05 3.09 14.94
C SER A 226 -5.86 4.60 14.83
N PRO A 227 -6.86 5.34 14.33
CA PRO A 227 -6.74 6.77 14.04
C PRO A 227 -6.51 7.61 15.31
N LYS A 228 -7.07 7.19 16.46
CA LYS A 228 -6.86 7.86 17.75
C LYS A 228 -5.40 7.89 18.20
N THR A 229 -4.58 6.97 17.71
CA THR A 229 -3.14 6.90 18.02
C THR A 229 -2.27 7.36 16.86
N GLY A 230 -2.87 7.87 15.78
CA GLY A 230 -2.17 8.27 14.55
C GLY A 230 -1.76 7.10 13.64
N PHE A 231 -2.23 5.88 13.91
CA PHE A 231 -1.97 4.67 13.10
C PHE A 231 -3.20 4.25 12.30
N GLY A 232 -3.89 5.24 11.72
CA GLY A 232 -5.00 4.96 10.81
C GLY A 232 -4.53 4.29 9.51
N THR A 233 -5.37 3.42 8.97
CA THR A 233 -5.15 2.69 7.70
C THR A 233 -6.44 2.54 6.92
N ILE A 234 -6.36 2.37 5.60
CA ILE A 234 -7.52 2.13 4.74
C ILE A 234 -7.43 0.76 4.06
N SER A 235 -8.57 0.14 3.75
CA SER A 235 -8.64 -0.99 2.83
C SER A 235 -9.05 -0.50 1.45
N VAL A 236 -8.48 -1.09 0.40
CA VAL A 236 -8.67 -0.62 -0.98
C VAL A 236 -8.93 -1.77 -1.95
N ALA A 237 -9.68 -1.46 -3.00
CA ALA A 237 -9.92 -2.39 -4.10
C ALA A 237 -9.78 -1.69 -5.46
N GLY A 238 -9.39 -2.45 -6.49
CA GLY A 238 -9.30 -1.96 -7.86
C GLY A 238 -9.18 -3.07 -8.90
N ASN A 239 -9.38 -2.72 -10.17
CA ASN A 239 -9.25 -3.64 -11.28
C ASN A 239 -7.77 -3.87 -11.61
N LEU A 240 -7.26 -5.08 -11.40
CA LEU A 240 -5.86 -5.43 -11.67
C LEU A 240 -5.51 -5.28 -13.15
N LYS A 241 -6.48 -5.54 -14.04
CA LYS A 241 -6.30 -5.50 -15.51
C LYS A 241 -6.03 -4.10 -16.05
N GLU A 242 -6.32 -3.06 -15.28
CA GLU A 242 -6.10 -1.65 -15.65
C GLU A 242 -4.82 -1.07 -15.01
N MET A 243 -4.11 -1.85 -14.20
CA MET A 243 -2.93 -1.40 -13.47
C MET A 243 -1.69 -1.37 -14.36
N SER A 244 -0.69 -0.59 -13.96
CA SER A 244 0.56 -0.40 -14.70
C SER A 244 1.77 -0.79 -13.85
N PRO A 245 2.77 -1.50 -14.42
CA PRO A 245 4.00 -1.88 -13.73
C PRO A 245 4.85 -0.67 -13.28
N GLU A 246 4.56 0.53 -13.77
CA GLU A 246 5.19 1.77 -13.28
C GLU A 246 4.82 2.07 -11.82
N PHE A 247 3.61 1.68 -11.38
CA PHE A 247 3.07 2.01 -10.07
C PHE A 247 2.95 0.80 -9.13
N ILE A 248 3.61 -0.31 -9.48
CA ILE A 248 3.64 -1.54 -8.68
C ILE A 248 4.95 -2.27 -8.91
N LYS A 249 5.61 -2.70 -7.84
CA LYS A 249 6.90 -3.40 -7.93
C LYS A 249 7.01 -4.49 -6.89
N ALA A 250 7.25 -5.73 -7.30
CA ALA A 250 7.59 -6.78 -6.36
C ALA A 250 8.97 -6.50 -5.74
N ALA A 251 9.14 -6.91 -4.49
CA ALA A 251 10.39 -6.74 -3.79
C ALA A 251 10.77 -8.01 -3.05
N VAL A 252 12.07 -8.27 -3.01
CA VAL A 252 12.71 -9.22 -2.11
C VAL A 252 13.42 -8.41 -1.03
N ILE A 253 12.98 -8.57 0.21
CA ILE A 253 13.62 -7.94 1.37
C ILE A 253 14.57 -8.99 1.97
N PRO A 254 15.90 -8.74 1.97
CA PRO A 254 16.88 -9.73 2.39
C PRO A 254 16.57 -10.33 3.76
N ASN A 255 16.55 -11.67 3.84
CA ASN A 255 16.26 -12.46 5.04
C ASN A 255 14.91 -12.15 5.73
N TYR A 256 13.99 -11.46 5.05
CA TYR A 256 12.62 -11.22 5.52
C TYR A 256 11.59 -11.88 4.61
N GLY A 257 11.74 -11.76 3.28
CA GLY A 257 10.86 -12.38 2.30
C GLY A 257 10.34 -11.42 1.25
N THR A 258 9.28 -11.82 0.55
CA THR A 258 8.72 -11.02 -0.55
C THR A 258 7.71 -9.99 -0.05
N SER A 259 7.61 -8.88 -0.77
CA SER A 259 6.60 -7.84 -0.56
C SER A 259 6.21 -7.22 -1.91
N LEU A 260 5.29 -6.26 -1.87
CA LEU A 260 4.81 -5.54 -3.04
C LEU A 260 4.78 -4.04 -2.72
N PHE A 261 5.55 -3.27 -3.46
CA PHE A 261 5.43 -1.82 -3.45
C PHE A 261 4.26 -1.42 -4.34
N ILE A 262 3.40 -0.55 -3.83
CA ILE A 262 2.24 -0.05 -4.60
C ILE A 262 2.13 1.46 -4.48
N GLY A 263 1.71 2.08 -5.58
CA GLY A 263 1.34 3.49 -5.62
C GLY A 263 -0.13 3.69 -5.26
N ILE A 264 -0.39 4.57 -4.29
CA ILE A 264 -1.73 5.06 -3.98
C ILE A 264 -1.72 6.58 -4.03
N GLY A 265 -2.63 7.16 -4.79
CA GLY A 265 -2.89 8.61 -4.83
C GLY A 265 -4.32 8.91 -4.41
N ILE A 266 -4.53 9.92 -3.56
CA ILE A 266 -5.87 10.33 -3.13
C ILE A 266 -6.01 11.84 -3.31
N PRO A 267 -6.97 12.32 -4.11
CA PRO A 267 -7.25 13.75 -4.20
C PRO A 267 -8.03 14.20 -2.97
N ILE A 268 -7.54 15.23 -2.27
CA ILE A 268 -8.23 15.86 -1.15
C ILE A 268 -8.91 17.14 -1.64
N PRO A 269 -10.26 17.18 -1.67
CA PRO A 269 -10.99 18.39 -2.04
C PRO A 269 -10.92 19.42 -0.90
N VAL A 270 -10.42 20.62 -1.19
CA VAL A 270 -10.34 21.71 -0.21
C VAL A 270 -11.70 22.40 -0.11
N LEU A 271 -12.49 22.00 0.89
CA LEU A 271 -13.85 22.52 1.11
C LEU A 271 -13.88 23.77 2.01
N ASP A 272 -12.92 23.88 2.94
CA ASP A 272 -12.81 24.97 3.89
C ASP A 272 -11.37 25.17 4.38
N GLU A 273 -11.18 26.23 5.17
CA GLU A 273 -9.91 26.58 5.79
C GLU A 273 -9.33 25.47 6.69
N GLY A 274 -10.17 24.60 7.28
CA GLY A 274 -9.73 23.48 8.09
C GLY A 274 -9.08 22.37 7.26
N ILE A 275 -9.64 22.05 6.09
CA ILE A 275 -9.01 21.13 5.14
C ILE A 275 -7.73 21.75 4.56
N ALA A 276 -7.78 23.04 4.20
CA ALA A 276 -6.60 23.76 3.72
C ALA A 276 -5.45 23.73 4.75
N LYS A 277 -5.77 23.90 6.03
CA LYS A 277 -4.79 23.78 7.12
C LYS A 277 -4.24 22.36 7.26
N SER A 278 -5.10 21.35 7.20
CA SER A 278 -4.69 19.95 7.35
C SER A 278 -3.78 19.49 6.20
N THR A 279 -4.04 19.99 5.01
CA THR A 279 -3.25 19.73 3.79
C THR A 279 -1.96 20.56 3.68
N ALA A 280 -1.74 21.49 4.61
CA ALA A 280 -0.54 22.34 4.68
C ALA A 280 0.50 21.83 5.70
N ILE A 281 0.37 20.58 6.15
CA ILE A 281 1.30 19.96 7.09
C ILE A 281 2.69 19.80 6.47
N ARG A 282 3.74 20.09 7.24
CA ARG A 282 5.12 19.92 6.80
C ARG A 282 5.78 18.71 7.47
N ASN A 283 6.81 18.17 6.83
CA ASN A 283 7.61 17.07 7.38
C ASN A 283 8.15 17.32 8.81
N ARG A 284 8.48 18.57 9.15
CA ARG A 284 8.92 19.00 10.49
C ARG A 284 7.84 18.85 11.58
N ASP A 285 6.57 18.84 11.19
CA ASP A 285 5.42 18.72 12.10
C ASP A 285 4.95 17.26 12.25
N ILE A 286 5.51 16.35 11.46
CA ILE A 286 5.19 14.92 11.49
C ILE A 286 6.14 14.22 12.45
N LYS A 287 5.69 14.04 13.69
CA LYS A 287 6.40 13.28 14.72
C LYS A 287 6.44 11.79 14.41
N VAL A 288 7.61 11.18 14.63
CA VAL A 288 7.89 9.76 14.46
C VAL A 288 8.57 9.21 15.71
N ASN A 289 8.03 8.12 16.27
CA ASN A 289 8.70 7.41 17.36
C ASN A 289 9.78 6.49 16.80
N ILE A 290 10.93 6.44 17.46
CA ILE A 290 11.99 5.47 17.18
C ILE A 290 11.80 4.30 18.13
N VAL A 291 11.48 3.15 17.57
CA VAL A 291 11.17 1.92 18.31
C VAL A 291 12.34 0.95 18.20
N ASP A 292 12.76 0.38 19.32
CA ASP A 292 13.83 -0.59 19.35
C ASP A 292 13.30 -2.01 19.11
N TYR A 293 13.71 -2.58 17.97
CA TYR A 293 13.34 -3.91 17.51
C TYR A 293 14.16 -5.01 18.17
N GLY A 294 15.31 -4.66 18.75
CA GLY A 294 16.18 -5.58 19.50
C GLY A 294 15.50 -6.15 20.75
N VAL A 295 14.49 -5.47 21.27
CA VAL A 295 13.66 -6.00 22.36
C VAL A 295 12.56 -6.88 21.79
N GLU A 296 12.65 -8.18 22.06
CA GLU A 296 11.71 -9.22 21.64
C GLU A 296 10.37 -9.18 22.41
N ARG A 297 9.67 -8.05 22.31
CA ARG A 297 8.34 -7.86 22.90
C ARG A 297 7.40 -7.26 21.87
N ARG A 298 6.10 -7.58 21.98
CA ARG A 298 5.06 -6.95 21.15
C ARG A 298 5.02 -5.43 21.37
N LYS A 299 5.08 -5.00 22.64
CA LYS A 299 5.22 -3.59 23.00
C LYS A 299 6.70 -3.28 23.20
N ARG A 300 7.35 -2.89 22.11
CA ARG A 300 8.76 -2.48 22.07
C ARG A 300 8.94 -1.11 22.72
N PRO A 301 10.10 -0.84 23.36
CA PRO A 301 10.37 0.46 23.94
C PRO A 301 10.58 1.51 22.86
N ILE A 302 10.15 2.74 23.17
CA ILE A 302 10.48 3.94 22.40
C ILE A 302 11.79 4.46 22.96
N VAL A 303 12.81 4.57 22.11
CA VAL A 303 14.16 5.05 22.48
C VAL A 303 14.38 6.51 22.12
N GLY A 304 13.47 7.10 21.34
CA GLY A 304 13.49 8.51 20.98
C GLY A 304 12.26 8.93 20.17
N GLU A 305 12.10 10.23 20.00
CA GLU A 305 11.14 10.85 19.09
C GLU A 305 11.93 11.76 18.14
N THR A 306 11.54 11.80 16.86
CA THR A 306 12.14 12.62 15.81
C THR A 306 11.04 13.16 14.89
N THR A 307 11.39 13.95 13.89
CA THR A 307 10.45 14.39 12.84
C THR A 307 10.73 13.67 11.52
N PHE A 308 9.74 13.65 10.63
CA PHE A 308 9.93 13.11 9.29
C PHE A 308 10.99 13.90 8.50
N GLU A 309 11.14 15.20 8.76
CA GLU A 309 12.19 16.04 8.17
C GLU A 309 13.60 15.59 8.60
N GLU A 310 13.79 15.31 9.88
CA GLU A 310 15.07 14.80 10.38
C GLU A 310 15.41 13.42 9.80
N LEU A 311 14.41 12.53 9.68
CA LEU A 311 14.58 11.23 9.03
C LEU A 311 15.00 11.37 7.55
N LEU A 312 14.36 12.28 6.80
CA LEU A 312 14.74 12.58 5.41
C LEU A 312 16.13 13.21 5.30
N SER A 313 16.58 13.96 6.31
CA SER A 313 17.94 14.51 6.35
C SER A 313 19.04 13.45 6.46
N GLY A 314 18.67 12.22 6.86
CA GLY A 314 19.58 11.10 7.08
C GLY A 314 20.45 11.23 8.33
N LYS A 315 20.09 12.11 9.27
CA LYS A 315 20.83 12.38 10.50
C LYS A 315 19.87 12.61 11.66
N ILE A 316 19.96 11.76 12.67
CA ILE A 316 19.17 11.91 13.91
C ILE A 316 20.07 11.74 15.14
N ILE A 317 19.55 12.09 16.31
CA ILE A 317 20.25 11.91 17.59
C ILE A 317 19.50 10.88 18.44
N ILE A 318 20.17 9.79 18.81
CA ILE A 318 19.68 8.79 19.75
C ILE A 318 20.70 8.66 20.87
N ASN A 319 20.29 8.78 22.13
CA ASN A 319 21.18 8.68 23.29
C ASN A 319 22.45 9.57 23.20
N ASN A 320 22.28 10.82 22.74
CA ASN A 320 23.38 11.78 22.48
C ASN A 320 24.41 11.33 21.43
N LYS A 321 24.13 10.28 20.66
CA LYS A 321 24.93 9.83 19.53
C LYS A 321 24.20 10.15 18.23
N LYS A 322 24.98 10.58 17.24
CA LYS A 322 24.48 10.81 15.89
C LYS A 322 24.38 9.48 15.15
N VAL A 323 23.22 9.23 14.56
CA VAL A 323 22.88 8.05 13.76
C VAL A 323 22.47 8.50 12.37
#